data_AF-A0A0G1UFD7-F1
#
_entry.id   AF-A0A0G1UFD7-F1
#
_cell.length_a   1.000
_cell.length_b   1.000
_cell.length_c   1.000
_cell.angle_alpha   90.00
_cell.angle_beta   90.00
_cell.angle_gamma   90.00
#
_symmetry.space_group_name_H-M   'P 1'
#
loop_
_entity.id
_entity.type
_entity.pdbx_description
1 polymer ?
#
loop_
_entity_poly.entity_id
_entity_poly.type
_entity_poly.pdbx_seq_one_letter_code
_entity_poly.pdbx_strand_id
1 'polypeptide(L)'
;MEAEQKAYPSVGEFAVDIALVDITDDGVPEALVYENLPTYCGSGGCTLDVYKKASGKWTNIYSTIVGGEVGLSNTLINGYLDLYLTVGGNNSVDRYSWNGSTYQFKEVMAVWDGTSFHLPQ
;
A
#
# COMPACT_ATOMS: atom_id res chain seq x y z
N MET A 1 26.86 -20.11 36.43
CA MET A 1 25.50 -20.17 35.87
C MET A 1 25.43 -19.07 34.83
N GLU A 2 25.59 -19.42 33.55
CA GLU A 2 25.40 -18.47 32.46
C GLU A 2 23.90 -18.26 32.29
N ALA A 3 23.48 -17.00 32.22
CA ALA A 3 22.11 -16.67 31.90
C ALA A 3 21.86 -17.08 30.44
N GLU A 4 20.86 -17.92 30.22
CA GLU A 4 20.40 -18.29 28.89
C GLU A 4 19.82 -17.02 28.25
N GLN A 5 20.64 -16.32 27.46
CA GLN A 5 20.17 -15.17 26.70
C GLN A 5 19.24 -15.69 25.62
N LYS A 6 17.93 -15.55 25.87
CA LYS A 6 16.88 -15.91 24.92
C LYS A 6 17.11 -15.12 23.64
N ALA A 7 17.73 -15.77 22.65
CA ALA A 7 17.93 -15.21 21.33
C ALA A 7 16.54 -15.10 20.68
N TYR A 8 15.94 -13.91 20.76
CA TYR A 8 14.90 -13.57 19.82
C TYR A 8 15.60 -13.52 18.46
N PRO A 9 15.12 -14.25 17.43
CA PRO A 9 15.66 -14.10 16.09
C PRO A 9 15.67 -12.60 15.80
N SER A 10 16.79 -12.08 15.29
CA SER A 10 16.88 -10.68 14.90
C SER A 10 15.70 -10.39 13.99
N VAL A 11 14.68 -9.73 14.52
CA VAL A 11 13.57 -9.20 13.74
C VAL A 11 14.23 -8.37 12.65
N GLY A 12 13.87 -8.62 11.39
CA GLY A 12 14.33 -7.76 10.30
C GLY A 12 14.11 -6.31 10.69
N GLU A 13 15.01 -5.41 10.28
CA GLU A 13 14.90 -4.01 10.65
C GLU A 13 13.50 -3.49 10.30
N PHE A 14 12.80 -2.95 11.29
CA PHE A 14 11.55 -2.24 11.08
C PHE A 14 11.83 -1.09 10.13
N ALA A 15 11.17 -1.08 8.98
CA ALA A 15 11.25 0.00 8.02
C ALA A 15 9.86 0.56 7.75
N VAL A 16 9.81 1.87 7.51
CA VAL A 16 8.62 2.54 7.03
C VAL A 16 9.00 3.26 5.76
N ASP A 17 8.39 2.83 4.66
CA ASP A 17 8.58 3.47 3.37
C ASP A 17 7.51 4.55 3.19
N ILE A 18 7.93 5.75 2.81
CA ILE A 18 7.03 6.91 2.67
C ILE A 18 7.19 7.51 1.29
N ALA A 19 6.08 7.62 0.57
CA ALA A 19 5.97 8.42 -0.64
C ALA A 19 5.07 9.63 -0.38
N LEU A 20 5.56 10.83 -0.74
CA LEU A 20 4.76 12.05 -0.75
C LEU A 20 4.34 12.35 -2.19
N VAL A 21 3.04 12.32 -2.45
CA VAL A 21 2.49 12.50 -3.79
C VAL A 21 1.14 13.20 -3.70
N ASP A 22 0.92 14.16 -4.60
CA ASP A 22 -0.37 14.83 -4.72
C ASP A 22 -1.31 13.92 -5.54
N ILE A 23 -2.14 13.15 -4.83
CA ILE A 23 -3.11 12.25 -5.46
C ILE A 23 -4.44 12.94 -5.70
N THR A 24 -4.57 14.23 -5.37
CA THR A 24 -5.80 15.01 -5.58
C THR A 24 -5.66 16.17 -6.56
N ASP A 25 -4.44 16.46 -7.00
CA ASP A 25 -4.07 17.63 -7.82
C ASP A 25 -4.46 18.96 -7.15
N ASP A 26 -4.41 19.02 -5.81
CA ASP A 26 -4.74 20.21 -5.01
C ASP A 26 -3.50 21.04 -4.60
N GLY A 27 -2.31 20.58 -4.99
CA GLY A 27 -1.01 21.17 -4.67
C GLY A 27 -0.45 20.77 -3.30
N VAL A 28 -1.16 19.93 -2.53
CA VAL A 28 -0.73 19.44 -1.22
C VAL A 28 -0.52 17.93 -1.28
N PRO A 29 0.73 17.43 -1.17
CA PRO A 29 0.97 15.99 -1.21
C PRO A 29 0.31 15.23 -0.07
N GLU A 30 -0.36 14.13 -0.43
CA GLU A 30 -0.71 13.03 0.47
C GLU A 30 0.52 12.17 0.79
N ALA A 31 0.48 11.48 1.93
CA ALA A 31 1.52 10.53 2.34
C ALA A 31 0.99 9.10 2.20
N LEU A 32 1.68 8.29 1.39
CA LEU A 32 1.50 6.86 1.29
C LEU A 32 2.57 6.22 2.18
N VAL A 33 2.14 5.50 3.22
CA VAL A 33 3.00 4.98 4.28
C VAL A 33 2.89 3.46 4.30
N TYR A 34 3.95 2.77 3.91
CA TYR A 34 4.01 1.32 3.91
C TYR A 34 4.82 0.82 5.12
N GLU A 35 4.17 0.02 5.96
CA GLU A 35 4.76 -0.56 7.17
C GLU A 35 5.57 -1.80 6.79
N ASN A 36 6.80 -1.61 6.32
CA ASN A 36 7.65 -2.68 5.83
C ASN A 36 8.18 -3.53 7.00
N LEU A 37 7.39 -4.54 7.36
CA LEU A 37 7.63 -5.43 8.49
C LEU A 37 7.59 -6.90 8.08
N PRO A 38 8.56 -7.41 7.31
CA PRO A 38 8.48 -8.73 6.69
C PRO A 38 8.23 -9.88 7.68
N THR A 39 8.69 -9.76 8.93
CA THR A 39 8.48 -10.77 9.97
C THR A 39 7.06 -10.76 10.57
N TYR A 40 6.30 -9.67 10.39
CA TYR A 40 4.94 -9.50 10.90
C TYR A 40 3.86 -9.57 9.81
N CYS A 41 4.23 -9.23 8.57
CA CYS A 41 3.31 -9.22 7.46
C CYS A 41 2.86 -10.63 7.06
N GLY A 42 1.60 -10.77 6.67
CA GLY A 42 1.09 -12.01 6.12
C GLY A 42 1.48 -12.19 4.65
N SER A 43 1.06 -13.31 4.05
CA SER A 43 1.28 -13.56 2.61
C SER A 43 0.63 -12.53 1.68
N GLY A 44 -0.38 -11.80 2.16
CA GLY A 44 -1.01 -10.69 1.44
C GLY A 44 -0.10 -9.46 1.32
N GLY A 45 0.91 -9.34 2.18
CA GLY A 45 1.79 -8.18 2.30
C GLY A 45 1.57 -7.41 3.61
N CYS A 46 2.03 -6.16 3.65
CA CYS A 46 1.98 -5.29 4.83
C CYS A 46 0.94 -4.18 4.70
N THR A 47 0.69 -3.46 5.80
CA THR A 47 -0.20 -2.31 5.81
C THR A 47 0.34 -1.18 4.92
N LEU A 48 -0.54 -0.65 4.07
CA LEU A 48 -0.39 0.64 3.43
C LEU A 48 -1.46 1.58 3.99
N ASP A 49 -1.01 2.69 4.56
CA ASP A 49 -1.87 3.79 4.96
C ASP A 49 -1.74 4.97 4.00
N VAL A 50 -2.85 5.67 3.77
CA VAL A 50 -2.88 6.92 3.01
C VAL A 50 -3.33 8.04 3.94
N TYR A 51 -2.50 9.07 4.07
CA TYR A 51 -2.77 10.24 4.90
C TYR A 51 -2.94 11.48 4.04
N LYS A 52 -4.00 12.24 4.31
CA LYS A 52 -4.20 13.59 3.76
C LYS A 52 -3.82 14.65 4.77
N LYS A 53 -3.20 15.73 4.29
CA LYS A 53 -2.84 16.88 5.12
C LYS A 53 -3.86 18.01 4.95
N ALA A 54 -4.51 18.40 6.03
CA ALA A 54 -5.42 19.55 6.04
C ALA A 54 -5.16 20.41 7.27
N SER A 55 -5.03 21.73 7.08
CA SER A 55 -4.80 22.70 8.17
C SER A 55 -3.65 22.29 9.11
N GLY A 56 -2.56 21.76 8.54
CA GLY A 56 -1.37 21.33 9.26
C GLY A 56 -1.47 19.97 9.98
N LYS A 57 -2.60 19.26 9.87
CA LYS A 57 -2.80 17.94 10.49
C LYS A 57 -2.88 16.84 9.43
N TRP A 58 -2.28 15.70 9.74
CA TRP A 58 -2.41 14.48 8.95
C TRP A 58 -3.59 13.67 9.46
N THR A 59 -4.43 13.22 8.53
CA THR A 59 -5.58 12.36 8.82
C THR A 59 -5.48 11.14 7.92
N ASN A 60 -5.56 9.94 8.50
CA ASN A 60 -5.67 8.71 7.72
C ASN A 60 -7.02 8.72 6.98
N ILE A 61 -6.97 8.52 5.67
CA ILE A 61 -8.16 8.46 4.80
C ILE A 61 -8.38 7.07 4.21
N TYR A 62 -7.37 6.19 4.29
CA TYR A 62 -7.44 4.82 3.80
C TYR A 62 -6.35 3.96 4.42
N SER A 63 -6.68 2.69 4.67
CA SER A 63 -5.75 1.65 5.11
C SER A 63 -6.09 0.35 4.39
N THR A 64 -5.08 -0.36 3.90
CA THR A 64 -5.24 -1.67 3.26
C THR A 64 -3.97 -2.51 3.38
N ILE A 65 -4.01 -3.76 2.91
CA ILE A 65 -2.84 -4.64 2.82
C ILE A 65 -2.35 -4.68 1.37
N VAL A 66 -1.04 -4.49 1.16
CA VAL A 66 -0.40 -4.48 -0.16
C VAL A 66 0.91 -5.26 -0.17
N GLY A 67 1.27 -5.82 -1.32
CA GLY A 67 2.49 -6.61 -1.55
C GLY A 67 3.79 -5.78 -1.62
N GLY A 68 3.68 -4.44 -1.60
CA GLY A 68 4.82 -3.53 -1.47
C GLY A 68 4.97 -2.54 -2.64
N GLU A 69 4.32 -2.78 -3.77
CA GLU A 69 4.32 -1.85 -4.91
C GLU A 69 2.99 -1.12 -5.04
N VAL A 70 3.08 0.20 -5.22
CA VAL A 70 1.94 1.12 -5.42
C VAL A 70 2.15 1.91 -6.72
N GLY A 71 1.27 1.71 -7.68
CA GLY A 71 1.13 2.54 -8.88
C GLY A 71 -0.02 3.52 -8.74
N LEU A 72 0.00 4.58 -9.56
CA LEU A 72 -1.04 5.61 -9.59
C LEU A 72 -1.58 5.77 -11.01
N SER A 73 -2.86 6.13 -11.14
CA SER A 73 -3.41 6.57 -12.42
C SER A 73 -2.83 7.93 -12.84
N ASN A 74 -3.07 8.30 -14.09
CA ASN A 74 -2.76 9.62 -14.64
C ASN A 74 -3.99 10.53 -14.74
N THR A 75 -5.16 10.06 -14.29
CA THR A 75 -6.42 10.80 -14.31
C THR A 75 -7.13 10.67 -12.97
N LEU A 76 -7.77 11.76 -12.55
CA LEU A 76 -8.56 11.81 -11.33
C LEU A 76 -9.94 11.17 -11.56
N ILE A 77 -10.34 10.32 -10.63
CA ILE A 77 -11.69 9.77 -10.51
C ILE A 77 -12.24 10.23 -9.16
N ASN A 78 -13.38 10.94 -9.18
CA ASN A 78 -13.99 11.52 -7.98
C ASN A 78 -13.01 12.39 -7.15
N GLY A 79 -12.09 13.09 -7.82
CA GLY A 79 -11.12 13.99 -7.20
C GLY A 79 -9.85 13.34 -6.67
N TYR A 80 -9.63 12.04 -6.93
CA TYR A 80 -8.44 11.32 -6.51
C TYR A 80 -7.86 10.48 -7.66
N LEU A 81 -6.54 10.30 -7.71
CA LEU A 81 -5.91 9.29 -8.55
C LEU A 81 -6.29 7.90 -8.02
N ASP A 82 -6.50 6.96 -8.93
CA ASP A 82 -6.69 5.56 -8.58
C ASP A 82 -5.34 4.96 -8.14
N LEU A 83 -5.42 3.99 -7.24
CA LEU A 83 -4.27 3.22 -6.78
C LEU A 83 -4.23 1.86 -7.48
N TYR A 84 -3.04 1.46 -7.93
CA TYR A 84 -2.75 0.12 -8.44
C TYR A 84 -1.86 -0.59 -7.44
N LEU A 85 -2.41 -1.56 -6.73
CA LEU A 85 -1.76 -2.19 -5.59
C LEU A 85 -1.39 -3.62 -5.92
N THR A 86 -0.14 -4.00 -5.68
CA THR A 86 0.23 -5.42 -5.70
C THR A 86 -0.39 -6.14 -4.51
N VAL A 87 -0.81 -7.39 -4.71
CA VAL A 87 -1.38 -8.24 -3.65
C VAL A 87 -0.65 -9.57 -3.65
N GLY A 88 0.18 -9.81 -2.63
CA GLY A 88 1.06 -10.99 -2.57
C GLY A 88 0.30 -12.32 -2.54
N GLY A 89 -0.86 -12.37 -1.88
CA GLY A 89 -1.62 -13.61 -1.73
C GLY A 89 -2.21 -14.17 -3.03
N ASN A 90 -2.50 -13.29 -3.99
CA ASN A 90 -3.13 -13.63 -5.27
C ASN A 90 -2.22 -13.34 -6.47
N ASN A 91 -0.99 -12.88 -6.22
CA ASN A 91 -0.04 -12.44 -7.25
C ASN A 91 -0.66 -11.46 -8.24
N SER A 92 -1.51 -10.55 -7.78
CA SER A 92 -2.27 -9.64 -8.65
C SER A 92 -1.84 -8.19 -8.49
N VAL A 93 -2.19 -7.39 -9.50
CA VAL A 93 -2.27 -5.93 -9.40
C VAL A 93 -3.74 -5.56 -9.41
N ASP A 94 -4.22 -4.98 -8.33
CA ASP A 94 -5.62 -4.64 -8.13
C ASP A 94 -5.80 -3.12 -8.25
N ARG A 95 -6.85 -2.68 -8.93
CA ARG A 95 -7.21 -1.26 -9.02
C ARG A 95 -8.18 -0.90 -7.90
N TYR A 96 -7.83 0.16 -7.19
CA TYR A 96 -8.66 0.79 -6.18
C TYR A 96 -9.00 2.21 -6.59
N SER A 97 -10.27 2.58 -6.50
CA SER A 97 -10.75 3.90 -6.92
C SER A 97 -11.55 4.55 -5.82
N TRP A 98 -11.39 5.87 -5.69
CA TRP A 98 -12.09 6.67 -4.68
C TRP A 98 -13.58 6.75 -5.00
N ASN A 99 -14.43 6.41 -4.01
CA ASN A 99 -15.89 6.44 -4.18
C ASN A 99 -16.55 7.73 -3.64
N GLY A 100 -15.76 8.71 -3.21
CA GLY A 100 -16.22 9.92 -2.52
C GLY A 100 -15.93 9.93 -1.01
N SER A 101 -15.66 8.78 -0.40
CA SER A 101 -15.32 8.68 1.02
C SER A 101 -14.11 7.80 1.34
N THR A 102 -13.84 6.78 0.53
CA THR A 102 -12.69 5.89 0.70
C THR A 102 -12.31 5.21 -0.62
N TYR A 103 -11.12 4.61 -0.69
CA TYR A 103 -10.74 3.75 -1.80
C TYR A 103 -11.49 2.41 -1.74
N GLN A 104 -11.96 1.96 -2.88
CA GLN A 104 -12.68 0.69 -3.03
C GLN A 104 -12.06 -0.12 -4.16
N PHE A 105 -11.91 -1.42 -3.92
CA PHE A 105 -11.53 -2.36 -4.97
C PHE A 105 -12.51 -2.25 -6.15
N LYS A 106 -11.97 -2.26 -7.37
CA LYS A 106 -12.74 -2.21 -8.61
C LYS A 106 -12.57 -3.48 -9.42
N GLU A 107 -11.33 -3.82 -9.73
CA GLU A 107 -11.00 -4.89 -10.65
C GLU A 107 -9.56 -5.35 -10.42
N VAL A 108 -9.29 -6.60 -10.82
CA VAL A 108 -7.93 -7.07 -11.02
C VAL A 108 -7.46 -6.52 -12.37
N MET A 109 -6.32 -5.87 -12.40
CA MET A 109 -5.73 -5.31 -13.63
C MET A 109 -4.78 -6.29 -14.30
N ALA A 110 -4.04 -7.05 -13.50
CA ALA A 110 -3.09 -8.04 -13.98
C ALA A 110 -2.88 -9.14 -12.93
N VAL A 111 -2.49 -10.33 -13.40
CA VAL A 111 -2.08 -11.47 -12.57
C VAL A 111 -0.71 -11.94 -13.01
N TRP A 112 0.18 -12.16 -12.06
CA TRP A 112 1.51 -12.75 -12.24
C TRP A 112 1.43 -14.27 -12.09
N ASP A 113 1.88 -14.99 -13.12
CA ASP A 113 1.84 -16.45 -13.16
C ASP A 113 3.14 -17.13 -12.72
N GLY A 114 4.14 -16.35 -12.29
CA GLY A 114 5.50 -16.82 -12.02
C GLY A 114 6.52 -16.41 -13.08
N THR A 115 6.07 -15.97 -14.26
CA THR A 115 6.93 -15.60 -15.39
C THR A 115 6.56 -14.28 -16.06
N SER A 116 5.27 -13.95 -16.15
CA SER A 116 4.79 -12.69 -16.73
C SER A 116 3.47 -12.24 -16.12
N PHE A 117 3.18 -10.93 -16.30
CA PHE A 117 1.86 -10.37 -16.00
C PHE A 117 0.91 -10.58 -17.19
N HIS A 118 -0.32 -11.01 -16.88
CA HIS A 118 -1.39 -11.21 -17.85
C HIS A 118 -2.65 -10.48 -17.42
N LEU A 119 -3.45 -10.04 -18.39
CA LEU A 119 -4.79 -9.52 -18.12
C LEU A 119 -5.69 -10.66 -17.63
N PRO A 120 -6.54 -10.41 -16.61
CA PRO A 120 -7.50 -11.40 -16.16
C PRO A 120 -8.52 -11.72 -17.27
N GLN A 121 -8.93 -12.98 -17.36
CA GLN A 121 -9.95 -13.48 -18.30
C GLN A 121 -11.37 -13.27 -17.79
#